data_AF-A0A6M1M6Y2-F1
#
_entry.id   AF-A0A6M1M6Y2-F1
#
_cell.length_a   1.000
_cell.length_b   1.000
_cell.length_c   1.000
_cell.angle_alpha   90.00
_cell.angle_beta   90.00
_cell.angle_gamma   90.00
#
_symmetry.space_group_name_H-M   'P 1'
#
loop_
_entity.id
_entity.type
_entity.pdbx_description
1 polymer ?
#
loop_
_entity_poly.entity_id
_entity_poly.type
_entity_poly.pdbx_seq_one_letter_code
_entity_poly.pdbx_strand_id
1 'polypeptide(L)'
;MAHTVAVAAAGGVPPELRARLHARFPRSPLWAPPVEQAAEPAPLEVIREVLAKAQADGLSTLQQAGAVYAILVGRGLMDGGHA
;
A
#
# COMPACT_ATOMS: atom_id res chain seq x y z
N MET A 1 -16.28 40.81 -10.43
CA MET A 1 -15.67 39.51 -10.76
C MET A 1 -16.06 38.53 -9.66
N ALA A 2 -17.04 37.67 -9.94
CA ALA A 2 -17.56 36.71 -8.97
C ALA A 2 -16.64 35.49 -8.93
N HIS A 3 -15.91 35.30 -7.84
CA HIS A 3 -15.23 34.05 -7.56
C HIS A 3 -16.17 33.16 -6.76
N THR A 4 -16.93 32.33 -7.47
CA THR A 4 -17.65 31.20 -6.92
C THR A 4 -16.64 30.09 -6.65
N VAL A 5 -16.24 29.89 -5.40
CA VAL A 5 -15.44 28.72 -5.01
C VAL A 5 -16.41 27.59 -4.72
N ALA A 6 -16.41 26.60 -5.62
CA ALA A 6 -17.16 25.38 -5.48
C ALA A 6 -16.76 24.65 -4.19
N VAL A 7 -17.74 24.45 -3.31
CA VAL A 7 -17.65 23.54 -2.17
C VAL A 7 -17.74 22.12 -2.74
N ALA A 8 -16.60 21.43 -2.83
CA ALA A 8 -16.55 19.98 -3.00
C ALA A 8 -16.20 19.36 -1.65
N ALA A 9 -17.22 18.98 -0.89
CA ALA A 9 -17.06 18.19 0.31
C ALA A 9 -16.89 16.71 -0.06
N ALA A 10 -15.65 16.23 -0.02
CA ALA A 10 -15.31 14.82 0.14
C ALA A 10 -14.06 14.71 1.05
N GLY A 11 -14.28 14.91 2.36
CA GLY A 11 -13.49 14.34 3.47
C GLY A 11 -12.00 14.70 3.66
N GLY A 12 -11.36 15.46 2.79
CA GLY A 12 -9.91 15.75 2.89
C GLY A 12 -9.56 17.22 2.73
N VAL A 13 -8.62 17.72 3.55
CA VAL A 13 -8.01 19.05 3.35
C VAL A 13 -7.26 19.06 2.02
N PRO A 14 -7.51 20.02 1.11
CA PRO A 14 -6.82 20.12 -0.17
C PRO A 14 -5.29 20.15 -0.01
N PRO A 15 -4.52 19.52 -0.91
CA PRO A 15 -3.07 19.36 -0.76
C PRO A 15 -2.35 20.71 -0.68
N GLU A 16 -2.80 21.73 -1.42
CA GLU A 16 -2.24 23.08 -1.40
C GLU A 16 -2.46 23.76 -0.05
N LEU A 17 -3.64 23.55 0.56
CA LEU A 17 -3.96 24.09 1.87
C LEU A 17 -3.18 23.38 2.98
N ARG A 18 -3.05 22.04 2.88
CA ARG A 18 -2.23 21.25 3.81
C ARG A 18 -0.76 21.67 3.76
N ALA A 19 -0.19 21.89 2.57
CA ALA A 19 1.19 22.37 2.42
C ALA A 19 1.41 23.73 3.11
N ARG A 20 0.46 24.67 2.95
CA ARG A 20 0.50 25.97 3.63
C ARG A 20 0.40 25.84 5.15
N LEU A 21 -0.43 24.91 5.63
CA LEU A 21 -0.60 24.65 7.07
C LEU A 21 0.64 23.97 7.66
N HIS A 22 1.27 23.04 6.94
CA HIS A 22 2.53 22.43 7.34
C HIS A 22 3.67 23.47 7.42
N ALA A 23 3.77 24.37 6.44
CA ALA A 23 4.75 25.45 6.45
C ALA A 23 4.58 26.39 7.66
N ARG A 24 3.32 26.64 8.07
CA ARG A 24 3.00 27.46 9.25
C ARG A 24 3.22 26.70 10.57
N PHE A 25 3.00 25.40 10.58
CA PHE A 25 3.09 24.54 11.76
C PHE A 25 3.96 23.29 11.49
N PRO A 26 5.28 23.46 11.30
CA PRO A 26 6.16 22.39 10.82
C PRO A 26 6.36 21.25 11.84
N ARG A 27 6.00 21.47 13.11
CA ARG A 27 6.08 20.46 14.18
C ARG A 27 4.76 19.77 14.47
N SER A 28 3.67 20.15 13.78
CA SER A 28 2.36 19.55 14.01
C SER A 28 2.21 18.30 13.14
N PRO A 29 2.09 17.10 13.73
CA PRO A 29 1.97 15.85 12.97
C PRO A 29 0.68 15.77 12.15
N LEU A 30 -0.32 16.58 12.48
CA LEU A 30 -1.62 16.63 11.79
C LEU A 30 -1.53 17.21 10.37
N TRP A 31 -0.52 18.05 10.12
CA TRP A 31 -0.28 18.69 8.82
C TRP A 31 0.91 18.10 8.08
N ALA A 32 1.59 17.11 8.66
CA ALA A 32 2.64 16.39 7.96
C ALA A 32 2.09 15.92 6.60
N PRO A 33 2.88 16.01 5.52
CA PRO A 33 2.46 15.46 4.24
C PRO A 33 2.05 14.00 4.46
N PRO A 34 0.91 13.56 3.89
CA PRO A 34 0.53 12.16 3.98
C PRO A 34 1.71 11.34 3.47
N VAL A 35 2.19 10.41 4.29
CA VAL A 35 3.10 9.39 3.79
C VAL A 35 2.26 8.62 2.78
N GLU A 36 2.59 8.71 1.50
CA GLU A 36 2.06 7.80 0.49
C GLU A 36 2.40 6.40 0.96
N GLN A 37 1.45 5.75 1.62
CA GLN A 37 1.49 4.32 1.84
C GLN A 37 1.38 3.76 0.43
N ALA A 38 2.53 3.32 -0.11
CA ALA A 38 2.55 2.55 -1.35
C ALA A 38 1.49 1.47 -1.19
N ALA A 39 0.51 1.45 -2.10
CA ALA A 39 -0.57 0.47 -2.05
C ALA A 39 0.09 -0.91 -1.96
N GLU A 40 -0.17 -1.64 -0.87
CA GLU A 40 0.40 -2.96 -0.72
C GLU A 40 -0.03 -3.81 -1.92
N PRO A 41 0.89 -4.58 -2.53
CA PRO A 41 0.58 -5.36 -3.69
C PRO A 41 -0.53 -6.35 -3.34
N ALA A 42 -1.56 -6.40 -4.19
CA ALA A 42 -2.65 -7.34 -4.00
C ALA A 42 -2.10 -8.78 -3.90
N PRO A 43 -2.67 -9.66 -3.05
CA PRO A 43 -2.15 -11.01 -2.84
C PRO A 43 -1.93 -11.80 -4.13
N LEU A 44 -2.78 -11.58 -5.15
CA LEU A 44 -2.66 -12.22 -6.45
C LEU A 44 -1.39 -11.81 -7.22
N GLU A 45 -0.98 -10.53 -7.13
CA GLU A 45 0.25 -10.04 -7.76
C GLU A 45 1.48 -10.70 -7.10
N VAL A 46 1.47 -10.78 -5.77
CA VAL A 46 2.50 -11.50 -5.01
C VAL A 46 2.60 -12.97 -5.44
N ILE A 47 1.46 -13.67 -5.57
CA ILE A 47 1.46 -15.08 -6.01
C ILE A 47 2.06 -15.22 -7.41
N ARG A 48 1.69 -14.33 -8.34
CA ARG A 48 2.20 -14.34 -9.72
C ARG A 48 3.72 -14.17 -9.78
N GLU A 49 4.25 -13.20 -9.02
CA GLU A 49 5.69 -12.96 -8.93
C GLU A 49 6.44 -14.19 -8.41
N VAL A 50 5.92 -14.80 -7.34
CA VAL A 50 6.53 -15.98 -6.72
C VAL A 50 6.52 -17.17 -7.67
N LEU A 51 5.40 -17.41 -8.38
CA LEU A 51 5.31 -18.49 -9.34
C LEU A 51 6.24 -18.27 -10.54
N ALA A 52 6.33 -17.05 -11.07
CA ALA A 52 7.23 -16.72 -12.17
C ALA A 52 8.70 -16.95 -11.78
N LYS A 53 9.10 -16.48 -10.59
CA LYS A 53 10.44 -16.72 -10.06
C LYS A 53 10.69 -18.21 -9.83
N ALA A 54 9.71 -18.91 -9.26
CA ALA A 54 9.88 -20.31 -8.92
C ALA A 54 9.97 -21.21 -10.16
N GLN A 55 9.27 -20.85 -11.23
CA GLN A 55 9.40 -21.49 -12.54
C GLN A 55 10.78 -21.23 -13.15
N ALA A 56 11.28 -19.99 -13.07
CA ALA A 56 12.63 -19.65 -13.55
C ALA A 56 13.73 -20.42 -12.81
N ASP A 57 13.50 -20.73 -11.53
CA ASP A 57 14.41 -21.52 -10.69
C ASP A 57 14.25 -23.04 -10.87
N GLY A 58 13.29 -23.49 -11.68
CA GLY A 58 13.04 -24.92 -11.93
C GLY A 58 12.45 -25.67 -10.73
N LEU A 59 11.77 -24.96 -9.81
CA LEU A 59 11.16 -25.59 -8.63
C LEU A 59 10.00 -26.51 -9.03
N SER A 60 9.91 -27.66 -8.35
CA SER A 60 8.77 -28.58 -8.49
C SER A 60 7.48 -27.96 -7.96
N THR A 61 6.32 -28.48 -8.38
CA THR A 61 5.00 -27.98 -7.97
C THR A 61 4.83 -27.90 -6.45
N LEU A 62 5.34 -28.89 -5.71
CA LEU A 62 5.26 -28.90 -4.24
C LEU A 62 6.10 -27.77 -3.62
N GLN A 63 7.30 -27.52 -4.17
CA GLN A 63 8.17 -26.44 -3.72
C GLN A 63 7.60 -25.05 -4.08
N GLN A 64 6.95 -24.93 -5.24
CA GLN A 64 6.24 -23.71 -5.64
C GLN A 64 5.10 -23.40 -4.66
N ALA A 65 4.28 -24.40 -4.31
CA ALA A 65 3.20 -24.24 -3.33
C ALA A 65 3.73 -23.80 -1.96
N GLY A 66 4.83 -24.42 -1.50
CA GLY A 66 5.50 -24.03 -0.25
C GLY A 66 6.05 -22.60 -0.27
N ALA A 67 6.67 -22.18 -1.38
CA ALA A 67 7.20 -20.83 -1.54
C ALA A 67 6.09 -19.77 -1.51
N VAL A 68 4.97 -20.03 -2.20
CA VAL A 68 3.79 -19.15 -2.18
C VAL A 68 3.25 -19.02 -0.75
N TYR A 69 3.04 -20.14 -0.05
CA TYR A 69 2.56 -20.14 1.33
C TYR A 69 3.49 -19.34 2.26
N ALA A 70 4.80 -19.61 2.21
CA ALA A 70 5.78 -18.94 3.07
C ALA A 70 5.79 -17.42 2.85
N ILE A 71 5.67 -16.96 1.60
CA ILE A 71 5.66 -15.53 1.27
C ILE A 71 4.35 -14.85 1.68
N LEU A 72 3.20 -15.53 1.52
CA LEU A 72 1.91 -14.97 1.95
C LEU A 72 1.84 -14.84 3.49
N VAL A 73 2.33 -15.84 4.23
CA VAL A 73 2.40 -15.78 5.70
C VAL A 73 3.41 -14.73 6.16
N GLY A 74 4.61 -14.68 5.57
CA GLY A 74 5.63 -13.68 5.91
C GLY A 74 5.21 -12.22 5.66
N ARG A 75 4.24 -12.01 4.76
CA ARG A 75 3.63 -10.70 4.48
C ARG A 75 2.36 -10.42 5.30
N GLY A 76 1.95 -11.33 6.18
CA GLY A 76 0.71 -11.19 6.96
C GLY A 76 -0.56 -11.25 6.10
N LEU A 77 -0.46 -11.75 4.87
CA LEU A 77 -1.61 -11.89 3.95
C LEU A 77 -2.40 -13.18 4.19
N MET A 78 -1.85 -14.08 5.00
CA MET A 78 -2.52 -15.25 5.55
C MET A 78 -2.14 -15.39 7.01
N ASP A 79 -3.13 -15.60 7.88
CA ASP A 79 -2.87 -16.15 9.19
C ASP A 79 -2.33 -17.57 8.99
N GLY A 80 -1.12 -17.83 9.48
CA GLY A 80 -0.51 -19.15 9.41
C GLY A 80 -1.41 -20.15 10.10
N GLY A 81 -2.22 -20.87 9.31
CA GLY A 81 -3.30 -21.70 9.81
C GLY A 81 -2.78 -22.72 10.82
N HIS A 82 -3.51 -22.88 11.92
CA HIS A 82 -3.28 -23.86 12.97
C HIS A 82 -2.99 -25.24 12.36
N ALA A 83 -1.77 -25.72 12.58
CA ALA A 83 -1.41 -27.13 12.45
C ALA A 83 -2.07 -27.96 13.55
#